data_AF-A0A0D5YWI1-F1
#
_entry.id   AF-A0A0D5YWI1-F1
#
_cell.length_a   1.000
_cell.length_b   1.000
_cell.length_c   1.000
_cell.angle_alpha   90.00
_cell.angle_beta   90.00
_cell.angle_gamma   90.00
#
_symmetry.space_group_name_H-M   'P 1'
#
loop_
_entity.id
_entity.type
_entity.pdbx_description
1 polymer ?
#
loop_
_entity_poly.entity_id
_entity_poly.type
_entity_poly.pdbx_seq_one_letter_code
_entity_poly.pdbx_strand_id
1 'polypeptide(L)'
;MNTLLVHSKSDLIGAVAGALCLVHCVATPFLFVVQAGLVEHGHSHPLWWGLLDIVFLGISFAAVWWSGKMTSKKWMRNALWVSWVVLALIVGNEKFSWLPIAEQAIYAPTVALVLLHLYNRKYCHCQNDASCIEK
;
A
#
# COMPACT_ATOMS: atom_id res chain seq x y z
N MET A 1 -19.11 -15.63 -13.60
CA MET A 1 -18.46 -16.44 -12.55
C MET A 1 -17.01 -16.03 -12.20
N ASN A 2 -16.36 -15.07 -12.88
CA ASN A 2 -14.92 -14.79 -12.62
C ASN A 2 -14.64 -13.53 -11.79
N THR A 3 -15.59 -12.61 -11.64
CA THR A 3 -15.39 -11.30 -10.99
C THR A 3 -15.04 -11.41 -9.51
N LEU A 4 -15.65 -12.34 -8.77
CA LEU A 4 -15.40 -12.54 -7.33
C LEU A 4 -14.00 -13.08 -7.04
N LEU A 5 -13.50 -14.00 -7.87
CA LEU A 5 -12.14 -14.52 -7.75
C LEU A 5 -11.10 -13.43 -8.00
N VAL A 6 -11.32 -12.57 -8.99
CA VAL A 6 -10.36 -11.50 -9.28
C VAL A 6 -10.41 -10.41 -8.21
N HIS A 7 -11.56 -10.15 -7.60
CA HIS A 7 -11.68 -9.25 -6.46
C HIS A 7 -10.88 -9.73 -5.25
N SER A 8 -11.11 -10.97 -4.79
CA SER A 8 -10.39 -11.53 -3.64
C SER A 8 -8.88 -11.63 -3.88
N LYS A 9 -8.45 -11.87 -5.13
CA LYS A 9 -7.03 -11.87 -5.50
C LYS A 9 -6.43 -10.47 -5.45
N SER A 10 -7.14 -9.47 -5.98
CA SER A 10 -6.67 -8.08 -5.97
C SER A 10 -6.56 -7.51 -4.56
N ASP A 11 -7.54 -7.74 -3.69
CA ASP A 11 -7.47 -7.28 -2.30
C ASP A 11 -6.33 -7.97 -1.53
N LEU A 12 -6.07 -9.25 -1.81
CA LEU A 12 -4.93 -9.97 -1.24
C LEU A 12 -3.59 -9.41 -1.74
N ILE A 13 -3.46 -9.16 -3.05
CA ILE A 13 -2.26 -8.56 -3.64
C ILE A 13 -2.02 -7.16 -3.06
N GLY A 14 -3.07 -6.35 -2.91
CA GLY A 14 -3.00 -5.03 -2.29
C GLY A 14 -2.58 -5.09 -0.82
N ALA A 15 -3.17 -6.00 -0.03
CA ALA A 15 -2.81 -6.20 1.36
C ALA A 15 -1.36 -6.71 1.52
N VAL A 16 -0.93 -7.66 0.69
CA VAL A 16 0.43 -8.19 0.69
C VAL A 16 1.42 -7.12 0.25
N ALA A 17 1.14 -6.36 -0.80
CA ALA A 17 2.00 -5.27 -1.26
C ALA A 17 2.13 -4.17 -0.19
N GLY A 18 1.04 -3.81 0.49
CA GLY A 18 1.06 -2.85 1.60
C GLY A 18 1.82 -3.37 2.82
N ALA A 19 1.65 -4.65 3.18
CA ALA A 19 2.41 -5.28 4.26
C ALA A 19 3.90 -5.38 3.93
N LEU A 20 4.24 -5.73 2.69
CA LEU A 20 5.62 -5.79 2.22
C LEU A 20 6.27 -4.40 2.22
N CYS A 21 5.53 -3.36 1.81
CA CYS A 21 5.95 -1.96 1.93
C CYS A 21 6.17 -1.56 3.39
N LEU A 22 5.27 -1.89 4.32
CA LEU A 22 5.47 -1.62 5.75
C LEU A 22 6.71 -2.34 6.32
N VAL A 23 6.89 -3.62 6.01
CA VAL A 23 8.06 -4.40 6.44
C VAL A 23 9.33 -3.79 5.87
N HIS A 24 9.33 -3.43 4.59
CA HIS A 24 10.42 -2.71 3.95
C HIS A 24 10.72 -1.41 4.72
N CYS A 25 9.74 -0.51 4.93
CA CYS A 25 9.95 0.79 5.58
C CYS A 25 10.37 0.70 7.05
N VAL A 26 10.07 -0.40 7.76
CA VAL A 26 10.54 -0.63 9.14
C VAL A 26 11.92 -1.29 9.15
N ALA A 27 12.21 -2.16 8.19
CA ALA A 27 13.51 -2.81 8.06
C ALA A 27 14.60 -1.86 7.54
N THR A 28 14.25 -0.88 6.69
CA THR A 28 15.18 0.14 6.16
C THR A 28 16.00 0.78 7.29
N PRO A 29 15.41 1.52 8.25
CA PRO A 29 16.20 2.23 9.26
C PRO A 29 17.02 1.27 10.13
N PHE A 30 16.50 0.07 10.42
CA PHE A 30 17.21 -0.92 11.22
C PHE A 30 18.46 -1.46 10.51
N LEU A 31 18.37 -1.78 9.23
CA LEU A 31 19.50 -2.26 8.43
C LEU A 31 20.54 -1.16 8.19
N PHE A 32 20.11 0.09 8.01
CA PHE A 32 21.04 1.22 7.84
C PHE A 32 21.76 1.61 9.14
N VAL A 33 21.13 1.47 10.30
CA VAL A 33 21.83 1.65 11.60
C VAL A 33 22.93 0.60 11.77
N VAL A 34 22.69 -0.66 11.39
CA VAL A 34 23.71 -1.72 11.45
C VAL A 34 24.82 -1.47 10.43
N GLN A 35 24.49 -1.05 9.21
CA GLN A 35 25.50 -0.71 8.19
C GLN A 35 26.31 0.54 8.55
N ALA A 36 25.70 1.56 9.15
CA ALA A 36 26.41 2.76 9.61
C ALA A 36 27.41 2.44 10.74
N GLY A 37 27.14 1.42 11.57
CA GLY A 37 28.08 0.94 12.58
C GLY A 37 29.22 0.07 12.03
N LEU A 38 29.12 -0.41 10.79
CA LEU A 38 30.10 -1.30 10.15
C LEU A 38 30.93 -0.61 9.07
N VAL A 39 30.48 0.52 8.52
CA VAL A 39 31.11 1.20 7.39
C VAL A 39 31.42 2.66 7.74
N GLU A 40 32.60 2.85 8.32
CA GLU A 40 33.31 4.14 8.40
C GLU A 40 33.70 4.59 6.97
N HIS A 41 32.75 5.11 6.19
CA HIS A 41 32.91 6.06 5.07
C HIS A 41 31.79 5.89 4.03
N GLY A 42 30.89 6.88 3.99
CA GLY A 42 30.28 7.39 2.76
C GLY A 42 29.72 6.36 1.77
N HIS A 43 28.63 5.69 2.11
CA HIS A 43 27.76 5.09 1.11
C HIS A 43 26.36 5.63 1.24
N SER A 44 26.04 6.55 0.32
CA SER A 44 24.69 6.94 -0.03
C SER A 44 23.82 5.70 -0.27
N HIS A 45 22.58 5.76 0.21
CA HIS A 45 21.58 4.71 0.16
C HIS A 45 21.61 3.92 -1.17
N PRO A 46 21.62 2.57 -1.16
CA PRO A 46 21.62 1.76 -2.37
C PRO A 46 20.43 2.12 -3.27
N LEU A 47 20.69 2.49 -4.53
CA LEU A 47 19.66 2.92 -5.48
C LEU A 47 18.52 1.91 -5.66
N TRP A 48 18.80 0.62 -5.45
CA TRP A 48 17.82 -0.47 -5.52
C TRP A 48 16.74 -0.39 -4.44
N TRP A 49 17.06 0.16 -3.26
CA TRP A 49 16.08 0.33 -2.18
C TRP A 49 15.01 1.35 -2.58
N GLY A 50 15.40 2.48 -3.18
CA GLY A 50 14.43 3.47 -3.66
C GLY A 50 13.58 2.98 -4.83
N LEU A 51 14.06 2.02 -5.62
CA LEU A 51 13.29 1.41 -6.71
C LEU A 51 12.16 0.52 -6.18
N LEU A 52 12.36 -0.16 -5.04
CA LEU A 52 11.33 -1.00 -4.43
C LEU A 52 10.11 -0.19 -4.01
N ASP A 53 10.29 1.03 -3.50
CA ASP A 53 9.20 1.92 -3.07
C ASP A 53 8.28 2.25 -4.23
N ILE A 54 8.87 2.55 -5.39
CA ILE A 54 8.14 2.88 -6.61
C ILE A 54 7.40 1.64 -7.17
N VAL A 55 8.03 0.47 -7.12
CA VAL A 55 7.40 -0.81 -7.52
C VAL A 55 6.21 -1.13 -6.63
N PHE A 56 6.35 -1.01 -5.30
CA PHE A 56 5.25 -1.25 -4.37
C PHE A 56 4.13 -0.23 -4.52
N LEU A 57 4.45 1.04 -4.78
CA LEU A 57 3.46 2.08 -5.06
C LEU A 57 2.66 1.76 -6.33
N GLY A 58 3.33 1.28 -7.39
CA GLY A 58 2.70 0.86 -8.63
C GLY A 58 1.79 -0.37 -8.48
N ILE A 59 2.22 -1.39 -7.71
CA ILE A 59 1.39 -2.55 -7.41
C ILE A 59 0.16 -2.14 -6.58
N SER A 60 0.36 -1.27 -5.58
CA SER A 60 -0.73 -0.74 -4.75
C SER A 60 -1.74 0.03 -5.59
N PHE A 61 -1.31 0.83 -6.57
CA PHE A 61 -2.20 1.52 -7.49
C PHE A 61 -3.12 0.55 -8.25
N ALA A 62 -2.56 -0.51 -8.83
CA ALA A 62 -3.33 -1.52 -9.53
C ALA A 62 -4.35 -2.22 -8.61
N ALA A 63 -3.94 -2.53 -7.37
CA ALA A 63 -4.82 -3.12 -6.37
C ALA A 63 -5.96 -2.18 -5.96
N VAL A 64 -5.69 -0.89 -5.76
CA VAL A 64 -6.69 0.14 -5.42
C VAL A 64 -7.65 0.37 -6.57
N TRP A 65 -7.16 0.47 -7.80
CA TRP A 65 -7.98 0.61 -9.00
C TRP A 65 -8.99 -0.54 -9.12
N TRP A 66 -8.49 -1.76 -8.99
CA TRP A 66 -9.32 -2.95 -9.14
C TRP A 66 -10.32 -3.10 -7.98
N SER A 67 -9.89 -2.84 -6.75
CA SER A 67 -10.74 -2.89 -5.56
C SER A 67 -11.83 -1.81 -5.61
N GLY A 68 -11.49 -0.61 -6.09
CA GLY A 68 -12.42 0.50 -6.28
C GLY A 68 -13.46 0.29 -7.39
N LYS A 69 -13.14 -0.53 -8.41
CA LYS A 69 -14.09 -0.91 -9.47
C LYS A 69 -15.07 -2.00 -9.00
N MET A 70 -14.62 -2.88 -8.11
CA MET A 70 -15.41 -4.02 -7.61
C MET A 70 -16.24 -3.69 -6.37
N THR A 71 -15.86 -2.67 -5.59
CA THR A 71 -16.59 -2.29 -4.37
C THR A 71 -17.91 -1.57 -4.71
N SER A 72 -19.00 -2.00 -4.08
CA SER A 72 -20.32 -1.36 -4.23
C SER A 72 -20.43 -0.05 -3.43
N LYS A 73 -19.64 0.09 -2.35
CA LYS A 73 -19.71 1.24 -1.44
C LYS A 73 -18.85 2.40 -1.95
N LYS A 74 -19.49 3.50 -2.35
CA LYS A 74 -18.81 4.74 -2.79
C LYS A 74 -17.81 5.28 -1.76
N TRP A 75 -18.12 5.18 -0.46
CA TRP A 75 -17.21 5.60 0.61
C TRP A 75 -15.92 4.77 0.66
N MET A 76 -16.01 3.45 0.46
CA MET A 76 -14.85 2.55 0.43
C MET A 76 -13.90 2.89 -0.72
N ARG A 77 -14.48 3.13 -1.91
CA ARG A 77 -13.70 3.57 -3.08
C ARG A 77 -12.95 4.87 -2.80
N ASN A 78 -13.61 5.84 -2.19
CA ASN A 78 -12.98 7.12 -1.87
C ASN A 78 -11.88 6.94 -0.81
N ALA A 79 -12.10 6.13 0.23
CA ALA A 79 -11.11 5.88 1.27
C ALA A 79 -9.84 5.21 0.74
N LEU A 80 -9.97 4.22 -0.16
CA LEU A 80 -8.84 3.56 -0.82
C LEU A 80 -8.03 4.56 -1.67
N TRP A 81 -8.70 5.36 -2.49
CA TRP A 81 -8.03 6.35 -3.33
C TRP A 81 -7.36 7.46 -2.53
N VAL A 82 -8.03 8.00 -1.50
CA VAL A 82 -7.45 9.03 -0.64
C VAL A 82 -6.21 8.50 0.07
N SER A 83 -6.27 7.30 0.64
CA SER A 83 -5.12 6.69 1.32
C SER A 83 -3.95 6.44 0.35
N TRP A 84 -4.24 6.02 -0.89
CA TRP A 84 -3.24 5.84 -1.93
C TRP A 84 -2.61 7.16 -2.40
N VAL A 85 -3.41 8.20 -2.62
CA VAL A 85 -2.88 9.53 -2.99
C VAL A 85 -1.98 10.09 -1.90
N VAL A 86 -2.39 9.97 -0.63
CA VAL A 86 -1.55 10.39 0.51
C VAL A 86 -0.24 9.60 0.52
N LEU A 87 -0.28 8.28 0.35
CA LEU A 87 0.93 7.46 0.26
C LEU A 87 1.85 7.91 -0.90
N ALA A 88 1.28 8.12 -2.08
CA ALA A 88 2.01 8.54 -3.28
C ALA A 88 2.68 9.91 -3.09
N LEU A 89 1.98 10.85 -2.44
CA LEU A 89 2.53 12.17 -2.13
C LEU A 89 3.69 12.09 -1.15
N ILE A 90 3.61 11.25 -0.11
CA ILE A 90 4.68 11.12 0.88
C ILE A 90 5.92 10.44 0.25
N VAL A 91 5.72 9.35 -0.49
CA VAL A 91 6.81 8.65 -1.20
C VAL A 91 7.44 9.56 -2.26
N GLY A 92 6.64 10.31 -3.02
CA GLY A 92 7.15 11.29 -3.97
C GLY A 92 7.92 12.41 -3.27
N ASN A 93 7.41 12.92 -2.17
CA ASN A 93 8.07 13.96 -1.38
C ASN A 93 9.44 13.51 -0.87
N GLU A 94 9.58 12.25 -0.46
CA GLU A 94 10.87 11.68 -0.05
C GLU A 94 11.88 11.69 -1.22
N LYS A 95 11.48 11.25 -2.42
CA LYS A 95 12.36 11.20 -3.59
C LYS A 95 12.77 12.57 -4.13
N PHE A 96 11.88 13.54 -4.07
CA PHE A 96 12.16 14.90 -4.55
C PHE A 96 12.61 15.87 -3.44
N SER A 97 12.54 15.45 -2.17
CA SER A 97 12.89 16.25 -0.99
C SER A 97 12.22 17.65 -0.97
N TRP A 98 10.96 17.74 -1.42
CA TRP A 98 10.24 19.02 -1.52
C TRP A 98 9.88 19.63 -0.17
N LEU A 99 9.54 18.79 0.82
CA LEU A 99 9.19 19.18 2.18
C LEU A 99 9.93 18.29 3.19
N PRO A 100 10.34 18.83 4.35
CA PRO A 100 10.93 18.06 5.43
C PRO A 100 9.84 17.29 6.18
N ILE A 101 9.33 16.22 5.56
CA ILE A 101 8.35 15.31 6.16
C ILE A 101 9.11 14.15 6.80
N ALA A 102 8.75 13.80 8.04
CA ALA A 102 9.32 12.64 8.71
C ALA A 102 8.96 11.35 7.94
N GLU A 103 9.94 10.48 7.69
CA GLU A 103 9.75 9.22 6.95
C GLU A 103 8.65 8.32 7.56
N GLN A 104 8.51 8.38 8.88
CA GLN A 104 7.46 7.71 9.65
C GLN A 104 6.02 8.13 9.26
N ALA A 105 5.85 9.24 8.52
CA ALA A 105 4.56 9.63 7.96
C ALA A 105 4.04 8.62 6.92
N ILE A 106 4.91 7.81 6.30
CA ILE A 106 4.51 6.74 5.36
C ILE A 106 3.63 5.70 6.05
N TYR A 107 3.90 5.37 7.32
CA TYR A 107 3.22 4.27 8.01
C TYR A 107 1.70 4.44 8.12
N ALA A 108 1.24 5.66 8.35
CA ALA A 108 -0.19 5.95 8.50
C ALA A 108 -1.00 5.57 7.25
N PRO A 109 -0.72 6.09 6.04
CA PRO A 109 -1.45 5.71 4.84
C PRO A 109 -1.19 4.24 4.42
N THR A 110 -0.01 3.64 4.67
CA THR A 110 0.19 2.22 4.35
C THR A 110 -0.67 1.32 5.21
N VAL A 111 -0.70 1.55 6.54
CA VAL A 111 -1.56 0.78 7.46
C VAL A 111 -3.04 0.99 7.09
N ALA A 112 -3.44 2.23 6.78
CA ALA A 112 -4.80 2.52 6.36
C ALA A 112 -5.18 1.73 5.09
N LEU A 113 -4.32 1.68 4.07
CA LEU A 113 -4.55 0.91 2.85
C LEU A 113 -4.67 -0.60 3.12
N VAL A 114 -3.78 -1.16 3.94
CA VAL A 114 -3.84 -2.59 4.30
C VAL A 114 -5.16 -2.90 5.01
N LEU A 115 -5.55 -2.09 6.00
CA LEU A 115 -6.80 -2.26 6.71
C LEU A 115 -8.02 -2.09 5.80
N LEU A 116 -8.00 -1.12 4.89
CA LEU A 116 -9.07 -0.90 3.93
C LEU A 116 -9.22 -2.08 2.96
N HIS A 117 -8.12 -2.66 2.44
CA HIS A 117 -8.18 -3.87 1.62
C HIS A 117 -8.70 -5.08 2.40
N LEU A 118 -8.25 -5.28 3.65
CA LEU A 118 -8.75 -6.35 4.51
C LEU A 118 -10.23 -6.16 4.86
N TYR A 119 -10.65 -4.93 5.13
CA TYR A 119 -12.04 -4.58 5.38
C TYR A 119 -12.88 -4.84 4.13
N ASN A 120 -12.46 -4.33 2.97
CA ASN A 120 -13.16 -4.53 1.71
C ASN A 120 -13.32 -6.03 1.42
N ARG A 121 -12.26 -6.83 1.61
CA ARG A 121 -12.33 -8.29 1.50
C ARG A 121 -13.30 -8.95 2.50
N LYS A 122 -13.28 -8.53 3.77
CA LYS A 122 -14.12 -9.12 4.84
C LYS A 122 -15.60 -8.79 4.66
N TYR A 123 -15.92 -7.55 4.30
CA TYR A 123 -17.30 -7.06 4.19
C TYR A 123 -17.90 -7.24 2.78
N CYS A 124 -17.09 -7.61 1.77
CA CYS A 124 -17.55 -8.06 0.45
C CYS A 124 -17.40 -9.58 0.22
N HIS A 125 -17.41 -10.40 1.28
CA HIS A 125 -17.65 -11.84 1.15
C HIS A 125 -19.16 -12.13 1.07
N CYS A 126 -19.73 -12.11 -0.15
CA CYS A 126 -20.98 -12.83 -0.43
C CYS A 126 -20.63 -14.34 -0.40
N GLN A 127 -20.69 -14.95 0.78
CA GLN A 127 -20.61 -16.41 0.93
C GLN A 127 -22.06 -16.92 0.93
N ASN A 128 -22.46 -17.47 -0.22
CA ASN A 128 -23.69 -18.21 -0.52
C ASN A 128 -25.02 -17.44 -0.50
N ASP A 129 -25.56 -17.35 -1.72
CA ASP A 129 -26.98 -17.32 -2.12
C ASP A 129 -27.86 -16.08 -1.83
N ALA A 130 -28.30 -15.48 -2.96
CA ALA A 130 -29.53 -14.71 -3.15
C ALA A 130 -29.61 -13.19 -2.81
N SER A 131 -28.57 -12.49 -2.36
CA SER A 131 -28.77 -11.06 -1.96
C SER A 131 -27.60 -10.10 -2.19
N CYS A 132 -26.94 -10.19 -3.34
CA CYS A 132 -26.03 -9.14 -3.83
C CYS A 132 -26.58 -8.46 -5.11
N ILE A 133 -27.91 -8.31 -5.19
CA ILE A 133 -28.63 -7.29 -5.98
C ILE A 133 -29.54 -6.54 -5.02
N GLU A 134 -29.69 -5.24 -5.26
CA GLU A 134 -30.37 -4.18 -4.49
C GLU A 134 -29.42 -3.44 -3.52
N LYS A 135 -29.12 -2.14 -3.69
CA LYS A 135 -29.78 -1.07 -4.45
C LYS A 135 -28.75 0.01 -4.82
#